data_AF-A0AA37HL62-F1
#
_entry.id   AF-A0AA37HL62-F1
#
_cell.length_a   1.000
_cell.length_b   1.000
_cell.length_c   1.000
_cell.angle_alpha   90.00
_cell.angle_beta   90.00
_cell.angle_gamma   90.00
#
_symmetry.space_group_name_H-M   'P 1'
#
loop_
_entity.id
_entity.type
_entity.pdbx_description
1 polymer ?
#
loop_
_entity_poly.entity_id
_entity_poly.type
_entity_poly.pdbx_seq_one_letter_code
_entity_poly.pdbx_strand_id
1 'polypeptide(L)'
;MNGRLARLGSMLALLALGMPGAWAQAPQSQGTPPAEEGNIFSNLLKYGGTTVPSSRAPEPEAAYCPTVDVPEGGAAMQTLGGRGEGAAGSIRSQATLGRLARECTPQADGTVRVKVGAEVRVLLGPGGAPGRFDVPITFSIRHDEKTVMTRQQRMTVTVAPGEAQGFGSTIEDGLVVPAALVRDYEIMAGIGRAGAPKGPAKPKARRKAPAAAAQEGGESGAAQ
;
A
#
# COMPACT_ATOMS: atom_id res chain seq x y z
N MET A 1 31.13 -53.25 15.66
CA MET A 1 30.61 -54.50 16.25
C MET A 1 29.12 -54.35 16.50
N ASN A 2 28.35 -55.36 16.05
CA ASN A 2 27.02 -55.80 16.52
C ASN A 2 25.86 -54.83 16.25
N GLY A 3 24.81 -55.13 15.48
CA GLY A 3 24.22 -56.40 15.05
C GLY A 3 22.70 -56.27 15.23
N ARG A 4 21.89 -56.31 14.15
CA ARG A 4 20.91 -57.39 13.81
C ARG A 4 19.73 -57.51 14.83
N LEU A 5 18.44 -57.70 14.53
CA LEU A 5 17.68 -58.24 13.39
C LEU A 5 16.17 -58.00 13.73
N ALA A 6 15.34 -57.50 12.81
CA ALA A 6 14.27 -58.21 12.06
C ALA A 6 13.06 -58.79 12.84
N ARG A 7 11.85 -58.44 12.36
CA ARG A 7 10.74 -59.34 11.91
C ARG A 7 9.55 -58.47 11.47
N LEU A 8 8.62 -58.84 10.59
CA LEU A 8 8.50 -59.67 9.38
C LEU A 8 6.97 -59.73 9.12
N GLY A 9 6.53 -59.69 7.86
CA GLY A 9 5.15 -59.99 7.41
C GLY A 9 4.52 -58.81 6.67
N SER A 10 4.55 -58.66 5.35
CA SER A 10 4.48 -59.57 4.18
C SER A 10 3.09 -60.13 3.87
N MET A 11 2.79 -60.15 2.56
CA MET A 11 1.59 -60.55 1.81
C MET A 11 0.53 -59.44 1.65
N LEU A 12 0.04 -59.08 0.45
CA LEU A 12 0.01 -59.75 -0.85
C LEU A 12 -0.28 -58.66 -1.92
N ALA A 13 0.65 -58.29 -2.81
CA ALA A 13 0.76 -58.80 -4.18
C ALA A 13 -0.56 -58.95 -4.96
N LEU A 14 -0.86 -58.00 -5.84
CA LEU A 14 -1.53 -58.29 -7.11
C LEU A 14 -0.91 -57.43 -8.22
N LEU A 15 -0.63 -58.13 -9.31
CA LEU A 15 0.34 -57.86 -10.35
C LEU A 15 -0.37 -57.53 -11.67
N ALA A 16 0.35 -56.83 -12.54
CA ALA A 16 0.17 -56.77 -14.01
C ALA A 16 -0.90 -55.78 -14.51
N LEU A 17 -0.74 -55.04 -15.61
CA LEU A 17 0.17 -55.10 -16.76
C LEU A 17 0.58 -53.67 -17.21
N GLY A 18 1.74 -53.56 -17.83
CA GLY A 18 2.20 -52.34 -18.50
C GLY A 18 1.54 -52.09 -19.86
N MET A 19 1.52 -50.81 -20.24
CA MET A 19 1.42 -50.31 -21.61
C MET A 19 2.27 -49.03 -21.72
N PRO A 20 3.32 -48.98 -22.57
CA PRO A 20 3.91 -47.72 -23.00
C PRO A 20 3.12 -47.20 -24.19
N GLY A 21 1.98 -46.55 -23.90
CA GLY A 21 1.23 -45.82 -24.90
C GLY A 21 1.76 -44.40 -24.99
N ALA A 22 2.38 -44.06 -26.12
CA ALA A 22 2.58 -42.67 -26.53
C ALA A 22 1.21 -42.10 -26.94
N TRP A 23 0.53 -41.41 -26.03
CA TRP A 23 -0.65 -40.62 -26.35
C TRP A 23 -0.17 -39.28 -26.90
N ALA A 24 0.00 -39.22 -28.22
CA ALA A 24 -0.06 -37.97 -28.97
C ALA A 24 -1.38 -37.29 -28.62
N GLN A 25 -1.34 -36.22 -27.83
CA GLN A 25 -2.51 -35.36 -27.64
C GLN A 25 -2.78 -34.64 -28.97
N ALA A 26 -3.79 -35.12 -29.69
CA ALA A 26 -4.45 -34.30 -30.70
C ALA A 26 -5.09 -33.09 -29.99
N PRO A 27 -4.95 -31.87 -30.54
CA PRO A 27 -5.68 -30.73 -30.00
C PRO A 27 -7.17 -31.00 -30.19
N GLN A 28 -7.90 -31.09 -29.08
CA GLN A 28 -9.35 -31.13 -29.12
C GLN A 28 -9.84 -29.78 -29.65
N SER A 29 -10.22 -29.77 -30.93
CA SER A 29 -11.01 -28.71 -31.52
C SER A 29 -12.32 -28.65 -30.75
N GLN A 30 -12.39 -27.71 -29.81
CA GLN A 30 -13.64 -27.37 -29.13
C GLN A 30 -14.67 -27.01 -30.20
N GLY A 31 -15.82 -27.69 -30.11
CA GLY A 31 -16.90 -27.55 -31.06
C GLY A 31 -17.24 -26.10 -31.34
N THR A 32 -17.32 -25.78 -32.62
CA THR A 32 -17.78 -24.50 -33.13
C THR A 32 -19.21 -24.29 -32.65
N PRO A 33 -19.52 -23.25 -31.84
CA PRO A 33 -20.91 -22.88 -31.62
C PRO A 33 -21.54 -22.50 -32.97
N PRO A 34 -22.84 -22.75 -33.17
CA PRO A 34 -23.51 -22.44 -34.43
C PRO A 34 -23.28 -20.97 -34.76
N ALA A 35 -22.78 -20.72 -35.97
CA ALA A 35 -22.69 -19.39 -36.52
C ALA A 35 -24.09 -18.76 -36.44
N GLU A 36 -24.21 -17.72 -35.63
CA GLU A 36 -25.30 -16.75 -35.74
C GLU A 36 -25.44 -16.39 -37.23
N GLU A 37 -26.65 -16.54 -37.79
CA GLU A 37 -26.99 -16.43 -39.22
C GLU A 37 -26.81 -15.00 -39.78
N GLY A 38 -25.70 -14.34 -39.48
CA GLY A 38 -25.14 -13.29 -40.30
C GLY A 38 -24.40 -13.92 -41.47
N ASN A 39 -24.93 -13.72 -42.68
CA ASN A 39 -24.44 -14.30 -43.94
C ASN A 39 -22.89 -14.29 -44.04
N ILE A 40 -22.28 -15.45 -44.30
CA ILE A 40 -20.82 -15.68 -44.32
C ILE A 40 -20.11 -14.68 -45.25
N PHE A 41 -20.75 -14.30 -46.36
CA PHE A 41 -20.27 -13.27 -47.30
C PHE A 41 -20.24 -11.86 -46.68
N SER A 42 -21.21 -11.53 -45.83
CA SER A 42 -21.26 -10.25 -45.12
C SER A 42 -20.14 -10.18 -44.07
N ASN A 43 -19.87 -11.29 -43.38
CA ASN A 43 -18.77 -11.37 -42.42
C ASN A 43 -17.40 -11.30 -43.10
N LEU A 44 -17.22 -11.96 -44.25
CA LEU A 44 -15.97 -11.90 -45.03
C LEU A 44 -15.70 -10.47 -45.53
N LEU A 45 -16.73 -9.75 -46.00
CA LEU A 45 -16.59 -8.37 -46.47
C LEU A 45 -16.32 -7.39 -45.33
N LYS A 46 -16.93 -7.59 -44.16
CA LYS A 46 -16.88 -6.64 -43.04
C LYS A 46 -15.68 -6.86 -42.11
N TYR A 47 -15.26 -8.10 -41.92
CA TYR A 47 -14.25 -8.49 -40.93
C TYR A 47 -13.02 -9.17 -41.55
N GLY A 48 -12.97 -9.34 -42.88
CA GLY A 48 -11.84 -9.98 -43.57
C GLY A 48 -11.72 -11.49 -43.32
N GLY A 49 -12.75 -12.12 -42.75
CA GLY A 49 -12.79 -13.54 -42.43
C GLY A 49 -14.21 -14.04 -42.15
N THR A 50 -14.42 -15.35 -42.15
CA THR A 50 -15.74 -15.98 -41.94
C THR A 50 -16.20 -15.98 -40.48
N THR A 51 -15.38 -15.47 -39.57
CA THR A 51 -15.63 -15.44 -38.14
C THR A 51 -15.78 -14.01 -37.67
N VAL A 52 -16.88 -13.72 -36.99
CA VAL A 52 -17.08 -12.44 -36.30
C VAL A 52 -16.03 -12.36 -35.17
N PRO A 53 -15.25 -11.27 -35.06
CA PRO A 53 -14.38 -11.08 -33.90
C PRO A 53 -15.26 -11.12 -32.64
N SER A 54 -14.90 -11.98 -31.67
CA SER A 54 -15.68 -12.15 -30.44
C SER A 54 -16.01 -10.76 -29.88
N SER A 55 -17.30 -10.44 -29.74
CA SER A 55 -17.70 -9.20 -29.09
C SER A 55 -17.05 -9.22 -27.72
N ARG A 56 -16.09 -8.32 -27.49
CA ARG A 56 -15.46 -8.12 -26.19
C ARG A 56 -16.59 -8.10 -25.17
N ALA A 57 -16.54 -9.02 -24.19
CA ALA A 57 -17.49 -9.02 -23.09
C ALA A 57 -17.62 -7.57 -22.58
N PRO A 58 -18.83 -7.09 -22.24
CA PRO A 58 -19.02 -5.71 -21.85
C PRO A 58 -17.95 -5.37 -20.83
N GLU A 59 -17.01 -4.48 -21.20
CA GLU A 59 -16.01 -4.05 -20.25
C GLU A 59 -16.79 -3.48 -19.09
N PRO A 60 -16.56 -3.96 -17.85
CA PRO A 60 -17.24 -3.40 -16.71
C PRO A 60 -16.94 -1.90 -16.75
N GLU A 61 -18.00 -1.11 -16.74
CA GLU A 61 -17.94 0.35 -16.85
C GLU A 61 -16.80 0.85 -15.95
N ALA A 62 -15.86 1.59 -16.53
CA ALA A 62 -14.59 1.90 -15.87
C ALA A 62 -14.89 2.48 -14.47
N ALA A 63 -14.49 1.74 -13.43
CA ALA A 63 -14.78 2.14 -12.07
C ALA A 63 -14.16 3.51 -11.79
N TYR A 64 -14.91 4.38 -11.10
CA TYR A 64 -14.37 5.64 -10.61
C TYR A 64 -13.13 5.37 -9.74
N CYS A 65 -11.98 5.91 -10.13
CA CYS A 65 -10.69 5.62 -9.50
C CYS A 65 -9.90 6.93 -9.21
N PRO A 66 -10.19 7.57 -8.08
CA PRO A 66 -9.74 8.92 -7.76
C PRO A 66 -8.25 8.99 -7.39
N THR A 67 -7.77 10.23 -7.23
CA THR A 67 -6.64 10.67 -6.38
C THR A 67 -6.18 9.67 -5.32
N VAL A 68 -4.89 9.38 -5.14
CA VAL A 68 -4.42 8.98 -3.79
C VAL A 68 -3.84 10.21 -3.15
N ASP A 69 -4.50 10.68 -2.09
CA ASP A 69 -4.12 11.87 -1.38
C ASP A 69 -3.38 11.51 -0.09
N VAL A 70 -2.54 12.42 0.39
CA VAL A 70 -1.71 12.20 1.57
C VAL A 70 -2.29 13.01 2.73
N PRO A 71 -2.65 12.39 3.86
CA PRO A 71 -3.19 13.13 4.98
C PRO A 71 -2.14 14.05 5.59
N GLU A 72 -2.58 15.12 6.24
CA GLU A 72 -1.71 16.07 6.92
C GLU A 72 -0.76 15.38 7.92
N GLY A 73 0.55 15.61 7.76
CA GLY A 73 1.59 14.95 8.55
C GLY A 73 1.84 13.47 8.20
N GLY A 74 1.16 12.94 7.17
CA GLY A 74 1.32 11.58 6.67
C GLY A 74 2.34 11.44 5.53
N ALA A 75 2.97 12.51 5.08
CA ALA A 75 3.98 12.47 4.01
C ALA A 75 5.38 12.04 4.50
N ALA A 76 5.69 12.33 5.76
CA ALA A 76 6.98 12.06 6.36
C ALA A 76 6.85 11.78 7.85
N MET A 77 7.64 10.84 8.36
CA MET A 77 7.80 10.60 9.79
C MET A 77 9.28 10.59 10.15
N GLN A 78 9.61 11.19 11.29
CA GLN A 78 10.97 11.25 11.80
C GLN A 78 11.09 10.41 13.06
N THR A 79 12.17 9.66 13.17
CA THR A 79 12.56 8.96 14.40
C THR A 79 13.63 9.79 15.07
N LEU A 80 13.35 10.24 16.29
CA LEU A 80 14.27 11.05 17.10
C LEU A 80 15.02 10.14 18.09
N GLY A 81 16.29 10.44 18.30
CA GLY A 81 17.17 9.85 19.31
C GLY A 81 17.37 10.85 20.43
N GLY A 82 17.02 10.45 21.66
CA GLY A 82 17.13 11.28 22.85
C GLY A 82 15.85 12.06 23.20
N ARG A 83 15.90 12.73 24.36
CA ARG A 83 14.74 13.38 25.01
C ARG A 83 14.62 14.83 24.56
N GLY A 84 14.26 15.09 23.30
CA GLY A 84 14.08 16.44 22.81
C GLY A 84 13.62 16.54 21.36
N GLU A 85 12.39 16.99 21.17
CA GLU A 85 11.82 17.40 19.89
C GLU A 85 12.53 18.68 19.41
N GLY A 86 13.16 18.68 18.24
CA GLY A 86 13.65 19.91 17.58
C GLY A 86 15.17 20.21 17.63
N ALA A 87 16.01 19.33 18.16
CA ALA A 87 17.46 19.45 17.94
C ALA A 87 17.83 18.84 16.58
N ALA A 88 18.42 19.60 15.66
CA ALA A 88 18.80 19.10 14.33
C ALA A 88 19.74 17.87 14.35
N GLY A 89 20.41 17.61 15.50
CA GLY A 89 21.21 16.42 15.75
C GLY A 89 20.49 15.24 16.40
N SER A 90 19.20 15.36 16.75
CA SER A 90 18.43 14.25 17.35
C SER A 90 17.74 13.38 16.30
N ILE A 91 17.68 13.74 15.02
CA ILE A 91 17.06 12.87 14.01
C ILE A 91 17.95 11.65 13.74
N ARG A 92 17.42 10.46 14.03
CA ARG A 92 18.04 9.16 13.74
C ARG A 92 17.72 8.70 12.33
N SER A 93 16.46 8.84 11.93
CA SER A 93 16.02 8.50 10.59
C SER A 93 14.78 9.29 10.21
N GLN A 94 14.57 9.47 8.92
CA GLN A 94 13.37 10.06 8.36
C GLN A 94 12.82 9.12 7.29
N ALA A 95 11.59 8.66 7.46
CA ALA A 95 10.86 7.98 6.41
C ALA A 95 9.99 8.99 5.67
N THR A 96 9.98 8.92 4.35
CA THR A 96 9.17 9.77 3.46
C THR A 96 8.40 8.90 2.49
N LEU A 97 7.13 9.23 2.29
CA LEU A 97 6.29 8.61 1.28
C LEU A 97 6.79 9.05 -0.10
N GLY A 98 6.99 8.07 -0.98
CA GLY A 98 7.47 8.25 -2.35
C GLY A 98 6.32 8.18 -3.34
N ARG A 99 6.44 7.29 -4.33
CA ARG A 99 5.39 7.06 -5.33
C ARG A 99 4.19 6.34 -4.73
N LEU A 100 3.02 6.75 -5.21
CA LEU A 100 1.74 6.14 -4.91
C LEU A 100 1.14 5.57 -6.19
N ALA A 101 0.59 4.37 -6.10
CA ALA A 101 -0.09 3.69 -7.19
C ALA A 101 -1.48 3.27 -6.74
N ARG A 102 -2.42 3.20 -7.69
CA ARG A 102 -3.80 2.79 -7.43
C ARG A 102 -4.35 1.97 -8.57
N GLU A 103 -5.17 1.00 -8.22
CA GLU A 103 -5.88 0.14 -9.16
C GLU A 103 -7.27 -0.11 -8.57
N CYS A 104 -8.31 0.25 -9.32
CA CYS A 104 -9.70 0.08 -8.90
C CYS A 104 -10.37 -0.95 -9.82
N THR A 105 -10.85 -2.04 -9.23
CA THR A 105 -11.49 -3.13 -9.96
C THR A 105 -12.96 -3.20 -9.54
N PRO A 106 -13.91 -2.96 -10.46
CA PRO A 106 -15.33 -3.17 -10.17
C PRO A 106 -15.61 -4.65 -9.97
N GLN A 107 -16.43 -4.97 -8.97
CA GLN A 107 -16.87 -6.33 -8.66
C GLN A 107 -18.31 -6.55 -9.14
N ALA A 108 -18.68 -7.80 -9.42
CA ALA A 108 -20.05 -8.18 -9.80
C ALA A 108 -21.11 -7.75 -8.77
N ASP A 109 -20.74 -7.65 -7.49
CA ASP A 109 -21.63 -7.26 -6.39
C ASP A 109 -21.90 -5.74 -6.33
N GLY A 110 -21.37 -4.97 -7.29
CA GLY A 110 -21.47 -3.50 -7.34
C GLY A 110 -20.50 -2.78 -6.40
N THR A 111 -19.65 -3.51 -5.66
CA THR A 111 -18.55 -2.93 -4.87
C THR A 111 -17.33 -2.69 -5.76
N VAL A 112 -16.42 -1.82 -5.31
CA VAL A 112 -15.14 -1.60 -5.99
C VAL A 112 -14.01 -2.05 -5.08
N ARG A 113 -13.16 -2.97 -5.55
CA ARG A 113 -11.92 -3.34 -4.88
C ARG A 113 -10.85 -2.32 -5.26
N VAL A 114 -10.25 -1.69 -4.26
CA VAL A 114 -9.18 -0.71 -4.43
C VAL A 114 -7.89 -1.33 -3.95
N LYS A 115 -6.88 -1.34 -4.83
CA LYS A 115 -5.52 -1.71 -4.49
C LYS A 115 -4.67 -0.46 -4.49
N VAL A 116 -3.93 -0.23 -3.41
CA VAL A 116 -3.07 0.95 -3.28
C VAL A 116 -1.65 0.50 -3.03
N GLY A 117 -0.74 0.93 -3.91
CA GLY A 117 0.70 0.76 -3.74
C GLY A 117 1.31 2.01 -3.13
N ALA A 118 2.22 1.84 -2.18
CA ALA A 118 3.01 2.92 -1.63
C ALA A 118 4.49 2.56 -1.61
N GLU A 119 5.32 3.46 -2.11
CA GLU A 119 6.77 3.43 -1.95
C GLU A 119 7.15 4.31 -0.76
N VAL A 120 8.12 3.86 0.03
CA VAL A 120 8.71 4.64 1.12
C VAL A 120 10.21 4.64 0.96
N ARG A 121 10.79 5.79 1.21
CA ARG A 121 12.22 6.00 1.31
C ARG A 121 12.57 6.30 2.77
N VAL A 122 13.58 5.63 3.29
CA VAL A 122 14.15 5.92 4.61
C VAL A 122 15.52 6.55 4.43
N LEU A 123 15.74 7.71 5.03
CA LEU A 123 17.00 8.44 5.04
C LEU A 123 17.58 8.40 6.46
N LEU A 124 18.87 8.08 6.57
CA LEU A 124 19.60 8.15 7.84
C LEU A 124 19.87 9.61 8.19
N GLY A 125 19.58 9.97 9.45
CA GLY A 125 19.93 11.28 10.00
C GLY A 125 21.37 11.32 10.53
N PRO A 126 21.85 12.47 11.03
CA PRO A 126 23.20 12.62 11.56
C PRO A 126 23.53 11.68 12.72
N GLY A 127 22.51 11.32 13.52
CA GLY A 127 22.64 10.32 14.57
C GLY A 127 22.26 8.90 14.13
N GLY A 128 21.87 8.69 12.87
CA GLY A 128 21.38 7.40 12.36
C GLY A 128 22.50 6.39 12.14
N ALA A 129 22.16 5.10 12.27
CA ALA A 129 23.03 4.00 11.87
C ALA A 129 22.29 3.12 10.85
N PRO A 130 23.01 2.46 9.92
CA PRO A 130 22.43 1.46 9.03
C PRO A 130 21.72 0.35 9.79
N GLY A 131 20.67 -0.21 9.20
CA GLY A 131 19.85 -1.21 9.86
C GLY A 131 18.46 -1.34 9.25
N ARG A 132 17.56 -1.91 10.05
CA ARG A 132 16.19 -2.22 9.65
C ARG A 132 15.22 -1.24 10.30
N PHE A 133 14.35 -0.62 9.50
CA PHE A 133 13.43 0.43 9.90
C PHE A 133 11.99 0.00 9.61
N ASP A 134 11.17 -0.05 10.64
CA ASP A 134 9.74 -0.33 10.50
C ASP A 134 8.94 0.96 10.30
N VAL A 135 8.27 1.06 9.16
CA VAL A 135 7.44 2.19 8.77
C VAL A 135 5.98 1.75 8.81
N PRO A 136 5.15 2.29 9.72
CA PRO A 136 3.72 2.09 9.69
C PRO A 136 3.12 2.91 8.53
N ILE A 137 2.44 2.22 7.62
CA ILE A 137 1.69 2.81 6.51
C ILE A 137 0.21 2.61 6.79
N THR A 138 -0.57 3.67 6.61
CA THR A 138 -2.01 3.69 6.78
C THR A 138 -2.66 4.05 5.46
N PHE A 139 -3.59 3.21 5.02
CA PHE A 139 -4.47 3.45 3.88
C PHE A 139 -5.89 3.63 4.39
N SER A 140 -6.63 4.60 3.88
CA SER A 140 -8.02 4.79 4.26
C SER A 140 -8.87 5.29 3.12
N ILE A 141 -10.12 4.85 3.08
CA ILE A 141 -11.14 5.39 2.17
C ILE A 141 -11.97 6.40 2.93
N ARG A 142 -12.18 7.58 2.35
CA ARG A 142 -13.03 8.64 2.90
C ARG A 142 -14.17 8.98 1.96
N HIS A 143 -15.23 9.54 2.52
CA HIS A 143 -16.35 10.13 1.81
C HIS A 143 -16.81 11.34 2.63
N ASP A 144 -16.89 12.52 2.02
CA ASP A 144 -17.26 13.78 2.71
C ASP A 144 -16.51 13.96 4.04
N GLU A 145 -15.18 13.87 4.03
CA GLU A 145 -14.32 14.02 5.22
C GLU A 145 -14.47 12.90 6.29
N LYS A 146 -15.40 11.96 6.11
CA LYS A 146 -15.61 10.81 7.01
C LYS A 146 -14.83 9.60 6.54
N THR A 147 -14.07 8.98 7.43
CA THR A 147 -13.37 7.74 7.14
C THR A 147 -14.33 6.56 7.13
N VAL A 148 -14.49 5.94 5.97
CA VAL A 148 -15.32 4.74 5.77
C VAL A 148 -14.59 3.50 6.28
N MET A 149 -13.29 3.41 5.98
CA MET A 149 -12.45 2.29 6.36
C MET A 149 -11.00 2.72 6.45
N THR A 150 -10.26 2.07 7.35
CA THR A 150 -8.81 2.20 7.49
C THR A 150 -8.14 0.83 7.54
N ARG A 151 -7.00 0.71 6.87
CA ARG A 151 -6.07 -0.41 6.94
C ARG A 151 -4.69 0.11 7.29
N GLN A 152 -4.04 -0.54 8.25
CA GLN A 152 -2.70 -0.18 8.67
C GLN A 152 -1.82 -1.42 8.56
N GLN A 153 -0.68 -1.26 7.91
CA GLN A 153 0.33 -2.31 7.80
C GLN A 153 1.72 -1.74 8.13
N ARG A 154 2.63 -2.61 8.56
CA ARG A 154 4.02 -2.25 8.83
C ARG A 154 4.87 -2.74 7.69
N MET A 155 5.56 -1.82 7.03
CA MET A 155 6.55 -2.13 6.04
C MET A 155 7.93 -1.99 6.64
N THR A 156 8.80 -2.93 6.34
CA THR A 156 10.16 -2.88 6.84
C THR A 156 11.13 -2.54 5.73
N VAL A 157 11.87 -1.44 5.90
CA VAL A 157 12.89 -0.95 4.96
C VAL A 157 14.27 -1.20 5.56
N THR A 158 15.18 -1.74 4.76
CA THR A 158 16.56 -1.98 5.19
C THR A 158 17.48 -0.96 4.53
N VAL A 159 18.34 -0.31 5.34
CA VAL A 159 19.43 0.54 4.86
C VAL A 159 20.73 -0.24 5.04
N ALA A 160 21.42 -0.52 3.94
CA ALA A 160 22.66 -1.28 3.95
C ALA A 160 23.83 -0.48 4.57
N PRO A 161 24.86 -1.13 5.12
CA PRO A 161 26.07 -0.45 5.56
C PRO A 161 26.71 0.35 4.42
N GLY A 162 27.07 1.61 4.68
CA GLY A 162 27.63 2.51 3.66
C GLY A 162 26.59 3.27 2.83
N GLU A 163 25.31 2.90 2.91
CA GLU A 163 24.22 3.63 2.27
C GLU A 163 23.63 4.71 3.18
N ALA A 164 23.30 5.86 2.60
CA ALA A 164 22.60 6.92 3.33
C ALA A 164 21.08 6.68 3.41
N GLN A 165 20.55 5.80 2.56
CA GLN A 165 19.11 5.65 2.34
C GLN A 165 18.73 4.22 1.94
N GLY A 166 17.46 3.87 2.15
CA GLY A 166 16.85 2.63 1.69
C GLY A 166 15.47 2.88 1.11
N PHE A 167 15.01 1.97 0.26
CA PHE A 167 13.71 2.04 -0.38
C PHE A 167 12.91 0.77 -0.08
N GLY A 168 11.60 0.89 0.04
CA GLY A 168 10.68 -0.23 0.13
C GLY A 168 9.36 0.13 -0.51
N SER A 169 8.63 -0.88 -0.96
CA SER A 169 7.29 -0.73 -1.52
C SER A 169 6.37 -1.77 -0.93
N THR A 170 5.12 -1.38 -0.67
CA THR A 170 4.06 -2.31 -0.28
C THR A 170 2.80 -2.05 -1.09
N ILE A 171 1.94 -3.07 -1.15
CA ILE A 171 0.63 -3.02 -1.79
C ILE A 171 -0.40 -3.46 -0.77
N GLU A 172 -1.47 -2.69 -0.63
CA GLU A 172 -2.66 -3.04 0.13
C GLU A 172 -3.80 -3.35 -0.85
N ASP A 173 -4.41 -4.53 -0.74
CA ASP A 173 -5.52 -4.98 -1.59
C ASP A 173 -6.83 -5.25 -0.81
N GLY A 174 -6.81 -5.04 0.51
CA GLY A 174 -7.95 -5.25 1.40
C GLY A 174 -8.91 -4.07 1.51
N LEU A 175 -8.86 -3.11 0.57
CA LEU A 175 -9.76 -1.95 0.55
C LEU A 175 -10.93 -2.23 -0.41
N VAL A 176 -12.14 -2.30 0.15
CA VAL A 176 -13.40 -2.47 -0.59
C VAL A 176 -14.30 -1.27 -0.35
N VAL A 177 -14.70 -0.61 -1.43
CA VAL A 177 -15.66 0.51 -1.40
C VAL A 177 -17.07 -0.06 -1.54
N PRO A 178 -17.99 0.23 -0.60
CA PRO A 178 -19.38 -0.18 -0.70
C PRO A 178 -20.07 0.43 -1.92
N ALA A 179 -21.00 -0.30 -2.54
CA ALA A 179 -21.75 0.12 -3.73
C ALA A 179 -22.42 1.51 -3.61
N ALA A 180 -22.80 1.92 -2.39
CA ALA A 180 -23.40 3.23 -2.14
C ALA A 180 -22.44 4.41 -2.35
N LEU A 181 -21.12 4.18 -2.29
CA LEU A 181 -20.08 5.22 -2.30
C LEU A 181 -19.16 5.13 -3.53
N VAL A 182 -19.44 4.23 -4.48
CA VAL A 182 -18.53 3.98 -5.62
C VAL A 182 -18.37 5.16 -6.57
N ARG A 183 -19.27 6.15 -6.51
CA ARG A 183 -19.23 7.35 -7.37
C ARG A 183 -18.52 8.54 -6.74
N ASP A 184 -18.37 8.53 -5.42
CA ASP A 184 -17.78 9.62 -4.68
C ASP A 184 -17.05 9.03 -3.47
N TYR A 185 -15.72 8.98 -3.56
CA TYR A 185 -14.86 8.56 -2.48
C TYR A 185 -13.46 9.11 -2.72
N GLU A 186 -12.67 9.16 -1.65
CA GLU A 186 -11.28 9.60 -1.66
C GLU A 186 -10.40 8.48 -1.12
N ILE A 187 -9.23 8.29 -1.72
CA ILE A 187 -8.24 7.32 -1.26
C ILE A 187 -7.14 8.09 -0.56
N MET A 188 -6.84 7.74 0.69
CA MET A 188 -5.76 8.34 1.46
C MET A 188 -4.66 7.32 1.72
N ALA A 189 -3.40 7.73 1.60
CA ALA A 189 -2.24 6.96 2.01
C ALA A 189 -1.25 7.83 2.80
N GLY A 190 -0.81 7.37 3.97
CA GLY A 190 0.13 8.12 4.79
C GLY A 190 0.99 7.24 5.68
N ILE A 191 2.15 7.75 6.07
CA ILE A 191 3.07 7.12 7.01
C ILE A 191 3.04 7.77 8.38
N GLY A 192 3.23 6.96 9.43
CA GLY A 192 3.24 7.42 10.81
C GLY A 192 1.91 7.22 11.53
N ARG A 193 1.63 8.08 12.51
CA ARG A 193 0.37 8.00 13.27
C ARG A 193 -0.75 8.40 12.33
N ALA A 194 -1.56 7.41 11.92
CA ALA A 194 -2.78 7.57 11.15
C ALA A 194 -3.47 8.87 11.53
N GLY A 195 -3.78 9.70 10.53
CA GLY A 195 -4.31 11.06 10.65
C GLY A 195 -5.46 11.21 11.63
N ALA A 196 -5.14 11.23 12.93
CA ALA A 196 -5.97 11.83 13.93
C ALA A 196 -6.03 13.30 13.51
N PRO A 197 -7.22 13.84 13.21
CA PRO A 197 -7.33 15.26 12.92
C PRO A 197 -6.61 15.99 14.04
N LYS A 198 -5.58 16.76 13.70
CA LYS A 198 -5.10 17.78 14.61
C LYS A 198 -6.29 18.73 14.76
N GLY A 199 -7.11 18.48 15.78
CA GLY A 199 -8.10 19.44 16.24
C GLY A 199 -7.40 20.81 16.34
N PRO A 200 -8.12 21.90 16.03
CA PRO A 200 -7.52 23.21 15.83
C PRO A 200 -6.51 23.49 16.93
N ALA A 201 -5.26 23.73 16.52
CA ALA A 201 -4.18 24.02 17.44
C ALA A 201 -4.63 25.19 18.31
N LYS A 202 -5.00 24.90 19.57
CA LYS A 202 -5.37 25.94 20.53
C LYS A 202 -4.23 26.96 20.52
N PRO A 203 -4.49 28.25 20.21
CA PRO A 203 -3.44 29.24 20.20
C PRO A 203 -2.78 29.23 21.57
N LYS A 204 -1.49 28.89 21.61
CA LYS A 204 -0.70 28.96 22.84
C LYS A 204 -0.82 30.40 23.32
N ALA A 205 -1.52 30.58 24.45
CA ALA A 205 -1.68 31.89 25.06
C ALA A 205 -0.27 32.48 25.21
N ARG A 206 -0.02 33.59 24.50
CA ARG A 206 1.18 34.38 24.69
C ARG A 206 1.18 34.78 26.17
N ARG A 207 2.06 34.16 26.95
CA ARG A 207 2.39 34.65 28.28
C ARG A 207 2.82 36.10 28.09
N LYS A 208 2.06 37.03 28.67
CA LYS A 208 2.43 38.44 28.73
C LYS A 208 3.86 38.51 29.27
N ALA A 209 4.74 39.18 28.54
CA ALA A 209 6.04 39.53 29.06
C ALA A 209 5.84 40.30 30.39
N PRO A 210 6.59 40.00 31.46
CA PRO A 210 6.55 40.81 32.65
C PRO A 210 7.04 42.22 32.28
N ALA A 211 6.19 43.20 32.58
CA ALA A 211 6.50 44.61 32.42
C ALA A 211 7.74 44.94 33.27
N ALA A 212 8.62 45.73 32.67
CA ALA A 212 9.82 46.25 33.28
C ALA A 212 9.55 46.85 34.66
N ALA A 213 10.34 46.42 35.64
CA ALA A 213 10.51 47.12 36.89
C ALA A 213 11.15 48.47 36.61
N ALA A 214 10.42 49.53 36.95
CA ALA A 214 10.96 50.86 37.17
C ALA A 214 10.68 51.23 38.63
N GLN A 215 11.58 52.04 39.22
CA GLN A 215 11.62 52.56 40.60
C GLN A 215 12.43 51.68 41.56
N GLU A 216 13.46 52.13 42.28
CA GLU A 216 13.94 53.47 42.67
C GLU A 216 15.47 53.46 42.77
N GLY A 217 16.14 54.46 42.17
CA GLY A 217 17.55 54.76 42.40
C GLY A 217 17.65 55.83 43.49
N GLY A 218 18.20 55.46 44.64
CA GLY A 218 18.44 56.34 45.76
C GLY A 218 19.54 57.36 45.47
N GLU A 219 19.27 58.60 45.88
CA GLU A 219 20.22 59.69 45.97
C GLU A 219 21.09 59.49 47.22
N SER A 220 22.39 59.26 47.02
CA SER A 220 23.41 59.39 48.05
C SER A 220 24.68 59.93 47.40
N GLY A 221 25.08 61.14 47.80
CA GLY A 221 26.18 61.87 47.19
C GLY A 221 27.58 61.36 47.55
N ALA A 222 28.58 61.90 46.86
CA ALA A 222 29.92 62.19 47.37
C ALA A 222 30.79 62.89 46.30
N ALA A 223 31.33 64.05 46.68
CA ALA A 223 32.71 64.51 46.51
C ALA A 223 33.45 64.26 45.16
N GLN A 224 33.74 65.36 44.45
CA GLN A 224 35.07 66.01 44.40
C GLN A 224 35.04 67.24 43.50
#